data_AF-A0A7E6D8A1-F1
#
_entry.id   AF-A0A7E6D8A1-F1
#
_cell.length_a   1.000
_cell.length_b   1.000
_cell.length_c   1.000
_cell.angle_alpha   90.00
_cell.angle_beta   90.00
_cell.angle_gamma   90.00
#
_symmetry.space_group_name_H-M   'P 1'
#
loop_
_entity.id
_entity.type
_entity.pdbx_description
1 polymer ?
#
loop_
_entity_poly.entity_id
_entity_poly.type
_entity_poly.pdbx_seq_one_letter_code
_entity_poly.pdbx_strand_id
1 'polypeptide(L)'
;MLRKSKPLILKYFLNLINGAFLVLGLLLMGFGAWLLLDRNNFFTALDKNNHLIVYIFGILVGTGSAIVFLCLLGYLGIHNEIRWLLILYAVLLLWACGVQVALSALAFTKKEEVHQVWHDEIDLIIYQYGSKDMPEDIPKWTALNTLQKTGCENKINAWYQANVLTLIGINFGLSVSEVLQVSLTVSFFRHIKNRVHAEM
;
A
#
# COMPACT_ATOMS: atom_id res chain seq x y z
N MET A 1 35.81 10.00 -20.59
CA MET A 1 35.19 10.06 -19.24
C MET A 1 33.71 9.65 -19.21
N LEU A 2 32.86 10.05 -20.17
CA LEU A 2 31.40 9.76 -20.15
C LEU A 2 30.97 8.28 -20.15
N ARG A 3 31.80 7.33 -20.62
CA ARG A 3 31.40 5.90 -20.74
C ARG A 3 31.42 5.17 -19.38
N LYS A 4 32.27 5.60 -18.43
CA LYS A 4 32.34 5.01 -17.08
C LYS A 4 31.29 5.58 -16.11
N SER A 5 30.76 6.79 -16.34
CA SER A 5 29.81 7.44 -15.43
C SER A 5 28.36 6.96 -15.56
N LYS A 6 27.95 6.50 -16.75
CA LYS A 6 26.58 6.02 -17.02
C LYS A 6 26.06 4.94 -16.05
N PRO A 7 26.79 3.85 -15.76
CA PRO A 7 26.30 2.82 -14.83
C PRO A 7 26.26 3.30 -13.37
N LEU A 8 27.15 4.22 -12.98
CA LEU A 8 27.15 4.83 -11.64
C LEU A 8 25.91 5.70 -11.44
N ILE A 9 25.54 6.49 -12.45
CA ILE A 9 24.32 7.31 -12.44
C ILE A 9 23.08 6.42 -12.29
N LEU A 10 23.00 5.32 -13.05
CA LEU A 10 21.86 4.42 -13.03
C LEU A 10 21.71 3.69 -11.68
N LYS A 11 22.82 3.25 -11.08
CA LYS A 11 22.84 2.72 -9.70
C LYS A 11 22.31 3.73 -8.70
N TYR A 12 22.85 4.95 -8.74
CA TYR A 12 22.47 6.01 -7.81
C TYR A 12 20.99 6.34 -7.92
N PHE A 13 20.48 6.47 -9.14
CA PHE A 13 19.08 6.80 -9.40
C PHE A 13 18.13 5.68 -8.94
N LEU A 14 18.43 4.42 -9.25
CA LEU A 14 17.67 3.26 -8.76
C LEU A 14 17.67 3.20 -7.22
N ASN A 15 18.83 3.43 -6.61
CA ASN A 15 18.97 3.42 -5.16
C ASN A 15 18.22 4.58 -4.48
N LEU A 16 18.19 5.76 -5.12
CA LEU A 16 17.44 6.93 -4.66
C LEU A 16 15.95 6.66 -4.65
N ILE A 17 15.41 6.11 -5.74
CA ILE A 17 13.99 5.75 -5.84
C ILE A 17 13.64 4.70 -4.79
N ASN A 18 14.40 3.61 -4.71
CA ASN A 18 14.16 2.56 -3.71
C ASN A 18 14.29 3.07 -2.27
N GLY A 19 15.20 4.00 -2.01
CA GLY A 19 15.34 4.66 -0.71
C GLY A 19 14.12 5.49 -0.35
N ALA A 20 13.53 6.23 -1.29
CA ALA A 20 12.30 6.98 -1.06
C ALA A 20 11.12 6.05 -0.74
N PHE A 21 10.95 4.97 -1.50
CA PHE A 21 9.91 3.97 -1.22
C PHE A 21 10.14 3.22 0.10
N LEU A 22 11.40 2.98 0.48
CA LEU A 22 11.73 2.38 1.77
C LEU A 22 11.28 3.28 2.93
N VAL A 23 11.54 4.58 2.86
CA VAL A 23 11.10 5.55 3.88
C VAL A 23 9.56 5.58 3.95
N LEU A 24 8.88 5.66 2.79
CA LEU A 24 7.42 5.62 2.74
C LEU A 24 6.86 4.31 3.32
N GLY A 25 7.47 3.17 3.00
CA GLY A 25 7.08 1.86 3.53
C GLY A 25 7.28 1.75 5.04
N LEU A 26 8.39 2.27 5.57
CA LEU A 26 8.65 2.31 7.01
C LEU A 26 7.67 3.24 7.75
N LEU A 27 7.33 4.40 7.17
CA LEU A 27 6.32 5.29 7.71
C LEU A 27 4.95 4.60 7.73
N LEU A 28 4.55 3.93 6.64
CA LEU A 28 3.29 3.21 6.53
C LEU A 28 3.20 2.06 7.55
N MET A 29 4.25 1.25 7.62
CA MET A 29 4.36 0.12 8.55
C MET A 29 4.41 0.61 10.00
N GLY A 30 5.20 1.64 10.29
CA GLY A 30 5.34 2.21 11.63
C GLY A 30 4.05 2.85 12.11
N PHE A 31 3.35 3.59 11.25
CA PHE A 31 2.03 4.15 11.57
C PHE A 31 0.98 3.06 11.78
N GLY A 32 0.91 2.06 10.90
CA GLY A 32 -0.01 0.93 11.07
C GLY A 32 0.27 0.13 12.35
N ALA A 33 1.55 -0.12 12.66
CA ALA A 33 1.95 -0.83 13.87
C ALA A 33 1.67 0.00 15.12
N TRP A 34 1.95 1.32 15.10
CA TRP A 34 1.59 2.24 16.16
C TRP A 34 0.10 2.18 16.46
N LEU A 35 -0.75 2.25 15.44
CA LEU A 35 -2.21 2.15 15.61
C LEU A 35 -2.68 0.79 16.14
N LEU A 36 -2.01 -0.31 15.76
CA LEU A 36 -2.30 -1.65 16.30
C LEU A 36 -1.82 -1.83 17.75
N LEU A 37 -0.76 -1.15 18.17
CA LEU A 37 -0.17 -1.25 19.51
C LEU A 37 -0.78 -0.27 20.52
N ASP A 38 -1.10 0.95 20.09
CA ASP A 38 -1.81 1.97 20.90
C ASP A 38 -3.27 1.58 21.19
N ARG A 39 -3.70 0.47 20.59
CA ARG A 39 -4.97 -0.20 20.78
C ARG A 39 -5.27 -0.62 22.22
N ASN A 40 -4.29 -0.63 23.13
CA ASN A 40 -4.56 -0.85 24.55
C ASN A 40 -5.11 0.39 25.27
N ASN A 41 -4.88 1.60 24.76
CA ASN A 41 -5.23 2.84 25.48
C ASN A 41 -6.21 3.77 24.73
N PHE A 42 -6.13 3.87 23.39
CA PHE A 42 -6.92 4.86 22.64
C PHE A 42 -8.14 4.25 21.91
N PHE A 43 -8.02 3.03 21.38
CA PHE A 43 -9.09 2.38 20.60
C PHE A 43 -9.91 1.33 21.37
N THR A 44 -9.44 0.86 22.53
CA THR A 44 -10.29 0.11 23.49
C THR A 44 -11.50 0.94 23.93
N ALA A 45 -11.37 2.26 23.91
CA ALA A 45 -12.46 3.21 24.16
C ALA A 45 -13.42 3.38 22.97
N LEU A 46 -13.00 3.01 21.75
CA LEU A 46 -13.76 3.21 20.52
C LEU A 46 -14.49 1.94 20.04
N ASP A 47 -14.09 0.73 20.41
CA ASP A 47 -14.80 -0.49 19.97
C ASP A 47 -14.57 -1.74 20.83
N LYS A 48 -15.61 -2.57 20.99
CA LYS A 48 -15.58 -3.93 21.58
C LYS A 48 -15.53 -5.02 20.48
N ASN A 49 -15.77 -4.66 19.21
CA ASN A 49 -15.73 -5.52 18.02
C ASN A 49 -14.43 -5.36 17.23
N ASN A 50 -13.38 -5.93 17.81
CA ASN A 50 -11.99 -5.78 17.40
C ASN A 50 -11.60 -6.26 15.98
N HIS A 51 -12.47 -6.86 15.17
CA HIS A 51 -12.03 -7.58 13.96
C HIS A 51 -11.74 -6.70 12.73
N LEU A 52 -12.60 -5.73 12.39
CA LEU A 52 -12.45 -4.97 11.14
C LEU A 52 -11.40 -3.87 11.21
N ILE A 53 -11.31 -3.18 12.34
CA ILE A 53 -10.25 -2.20 12.57
C ILE A 53 -8.88 -2.89 12.59
N VAL A 54 -8.77 -4.08 13.19
CA VAL A 54 -7.55 -4.91 13.09
C VAL A 54 -7.30 -5.33 11.66
N TYR A 55 -8.33 -5.69 10.91
CA TYR A 55 -8.18 -6.11 9.53
C TYR A 55 -7.65 -4.98 8.63
N ILE A 56 -8.25 -3.79 8.70
CA ILE A 56 -7.82 -2.61 7.93
C ILE A 56 -6.38 -2.22 8.28
N PHE A 57 -6.04 -2.12 9.57
CA PHE A 57 -4.67 -1.80 9.97
C PHE A 57 -3.69 -2.94 9.71
N GLY A 58 -4.15 -4.18 9.74
CA GLY A 58 -3.38 -5.36 9.35
C GLY A 58 -2.98 -5.32 7.88
N ILE A 59 -3.90 -4.91 6.99
CA ILE A 59 -3.59 -4.66 5.58
C ILE A 59 -2.57 -3.51 5.45
N LEU A 60 -2.73 -2.44 6.23
CA LEU A 60 -1.81 -1.28 6.21
C LEU A 60 -0.37 -1.68 6.59
N VAL A 61 -0.23 -2.43 7.69
CA VAL A 61 1.06 -2.96 8.15
C VAL A 61 1.61 -3.96 7.14
N GLY A 62 0.81 -4.91 6.67
CA GLY A 62 1.22 -5.93 5.70
C GLY A 62 1.72 -5.31 4.40
N THR A 63 1.02 -4.30 3.88
CA THR A 63 1.43 -3.56 2.67
C THR A 63 2.73 -2.80 2.92
N GLY A 64 2.86 -2.12 4.06
CA GLY A 64 4.09 -1.41 4.44
C GLY A 64 5.29 -2.36 4.55
N SER A 65 5.13 -3.50 5.21
CA SER A 65 6.16 -4.54 5.33
C SER A 65 6.56 -5.12 3.97
N ALA A 66 5.59 -5.36 3.07
CA ALA A 66 5.88 -5.84 1.71
C ALA A 66 6.70 -4.81 0.91
N ILE A 67 6.36 -3.52 0.99
CA ILE A 67 7.12 -2.43 0.34
C ILE A 67 8.56 -2.39 0.87
N VAL A 68 8.73 -2.43 2.20
CA VAL A 68 10.05 -2.44 2.85
C VAL A 68 10.88 -3.64 2.37
N PHE A 69 10.28 -4.83 2.35
CA PHE A 69 10.95 -6.05 1.89
C PHE A 69 11.40 -5.94 0.42
N LEU A 70 10.52 -5.49 -0.48
CA LEU A 70 10.87 -5.28 -1.89
C LEU A 70 12.01 -4.26 -2.06
N CYS A 71 11.96 -3.15 -1.31
CA CYS A 71 13.00 -2.13 -1.35
C CYS A 71 14.35 -2.64 -0.84
N LEU A 72 14.37 -3.47 0.21
CA LEU A 72 15.60 -4.10 0.72
C LEU A 72 16.19 -5.07 -0.29
N LEU A 73 15.37 -5.91 -0.94
CA LEU A 73 15.82 -6.79 -2.01
C LEU A 73 16.41 -5.98 -3.18
N GLY A 74 15.73 -4.90 -3.58
CA GLY A 74 16.22 -3.99 -4.61
C GLY A 74 17.56 -3.36 -4.23
N TYR A 75 17.67 -2.81 -3.02
CA TYR A 75 18.90 -2.22 -2.48
C TYR A 75 20.06 -3.22 -2.51
N LEU A 76 19.86 -4.42 -1.95
CA LEU A 76 20.88 -5.48 -1.92
C LEU A 76 21.26 -5.95 -3.33
N GLY A 77 20.30 -6.08 -4.24
CA GLY A 77 20.54 -6.46 -5.63
C GLY A 77 21.40 -5.44 -6.36
N ILE A 78 21.07 -4.15 -6.21
CA ILE A 78 21.80 -3.07 -6.88
C ILE A 78 23.20 -2.87 -6.27
N HIS A 79 23.31 -2.90 -4.94
CA HIS A 79 24.57 -2.68 -4.22
C HIS A 79 25.58 -3.79 -4.48
N ASN A 80 25.14 -5.05 -4.33
CA ASN A 80 26.02 -6.23 -4.47
C ASN A 80 26.15 -6.71 -5.94
N GLU A 81 25.46 -6.07 -6.90
CA GLU A 81 25.40 -6.48 -8.32
C GLU A 81 24.98 -7.95 -8.55
N ILE A 82 24.18 -8.54 -7.63
CA ILE A 82 23.79 -9.96 -7.68
C ILE A 82 22.66 -10.17 -8.70
N ARG A 83 22.99 -10.75 -9.86
CA ARG A 83 22.07 -10.98 -10.99
C ARG A 83 20.75 -11.66 -10.61
N TRP A 84 20.80 -12.76 -9.87
CA TRP A 84 19.60 -13.49 -9.45
C TRP A 84 18.67 -12.64 -8.59
N LEU A 85 19.25 -11.77 -7.73
CA LEU A 85 18.50 -10.88 -6.87
C LEU A 85 17.84 -9.74 -7.66
N LEU A 86 18.51 -9.19 -8.69
CA LEU A 86 17.88 -8.24 -9.61
C LEU A 86 16.72 -8.86 -10.40
N ILE A 87 16.86 -10.11 -10.85
CA ILE A 87 15.79 -10.81 -11.58
C ILE A 87 14.61 -11.04 -10.64
N LEU A 88 14.86 -11.55 -9.44
CA LEU A 88 13.82 -11.74 -8.42
C LEU A 88 13.11 -10.42 -8.12
N TYR A 89 13.86 -9.34 -7.91
CA TYR A 89 13.32 -8.00 -7.66
C TYR A 89 12.40 -7.54 -8.81
N ALA A 90 12.86 -7.65 -10.06
CA ALA A 90 12.06 -7.26 -11.23
C ALA A 90 10.78 -8.10 -11.39
N VAL A 91 10.86 -9.41 -11.16
CA VAL A 91 9.70 -10.31 -11.22
C VAL A 91 8.69 -9.97 -10.12
N LEU A 92 9.15 -9.71 -8.89
CA LEU A 92 8.27 -9.32 -7.80
C LEU A 92 7.58 -7.98 -8.04
N LEU A 93 8.29 -6.99 -8.61
CA LEU A 93 7.68 -5.71 -9.01
C LEU A 93 6.63 -5.89 -10.11
N LEU A 94 6.91 -6.73 -11.13
CA LEU A 94 5.93 -7.03 -12.17
C LEU A 94 4.70 -7.74 -11.61
N TRP A 95 4.90 -8.66 -10.67
CA TRP A 95 3.81 -9.33 -9.97
C TRP A 95 2.97 -8.33 -9.17
N ALA A 96 3.59 -7.43 -8.41
CA ALA A 96 2.91 -6.39 -7.64
C ALA A 96 2.07 -5.47 -8.55
N CYS A 97 2.67 -5.02 -9.66
CA CYS A 97 2.00 -4.23 -10.68
C CYS A 97 0.78 -4.96 -11.27
N GLY A 98 0.92 -6.26 -11.58
CA GLY A 98 -0.16 -7.11 -12.07
C GLY A 98 -1.31 -7.23 -11.08
N VAL A 99 -1.01 -7.47 -9.80
CA VAL A 99 -2.00 -7.53 -8.72
C VAL A 99 -2.71 -6.17 -8.56
N GLN A 100 -1.96 -5.06 -8.58
CA GLN A 100 -2.52 -3.72 -8.46
C GLN A 100 -3.48 -3.39 -9.63
N VAL A 101 -3.09 -3.72 -10.86
CA VAL A 101 -3.93 -3.50 -12.05
C VAL A 101 -5.18 -4.39 -12.00
N ALA A 102 -5.05 -5.66 -11.61
CA ALA A 102 -6.17 -6.58 -11.47
C ALA A 102 -7.16 -6.11 -10.40
N LEU A 103 -6.68 -5.73 -9.21
CA LEU A 103 -7.52 -5.18 -8.14
C LEU A 103 -8.21 -3.89 -8.57
N SER A 104 -7.49 -3.00 -9.25
CA SER A 104 -8.07 -1.77 -9.78
C SER A 104 -9.16 -2.06 -10.81
N ALA A 105 -8.91 -2.95 -11.76
CA ALA A 105 -9.90 -3.33 -12.77
C ALA A 105 -11.14 -4.00 -12.15
N LEU A 106 -10.96 -4.88 -11.15
CA LEU A 106 -12.05 -5.49 -10.40
C LEU A 106 -12.86 -4.42 -9.64
N ALA A 107 -12.19 -3.49 -8.97
CA ALA A 107 -12.85 -2.38 -8.28
C ALA A 107 -13.63 -1.46 -9.24
N PHE A 108 -13.19 -1.32 -10.50
CA PHE A 108 -13.89 -0.52 -11.51
C PHE A 108 -15.06 -1.25 -12.18
N THR A 109 -14.94 -2.56 -12.42
CA THR A 109 -15.94 -3.36 -13.14
C THR A 109 -17.06 -3.86 -12.24
N LYS A 110 -16.72 -4.22 -10.99
CA LYS A 110 -17.64 -4.76 -10.00
C LYS A 110 -18.05 -3.74 -8.97
N LYS A 111 -18.17 -2.46 -9.35
CA LYS A 111 -18.51 -1.36 -8.42
C LYS A 111 -19.75 -1.65 -7.60
N GLU A 112 -20.80 -2.20 -8.20
CA GLU A 112 -22.06 -2.53 -7.52
C GLU A 112 -21.91 -3.70 -6.54
N GLU A 113 -21.21 -4.78 -6.93
CA GLU A 113 -20.96 -5.93 -6.05
C GLU A 113 -20.00 -5.57 -4.90
N VAL A 114 -18.96 -4.79 -5.18
CA VAL A 114 -18.05 -4.27 -4.15
C VAL A 114 -18.80 -3.35 -3.21
N HIS A 115 -19.68 -2.50 -3.73
CA HIS A 115 -20.50 -1.62 -2.89
C HIS A 115 -21.46 -2.42 -2.01
N GLN A 116 -22.09 -3.47 -2.54
CA GLN A 116 -22.98 -4.35 -1.77
C GLN A 116 -22.23 -5.15 -0.71
N VAL A 117 -21.06 -5.71 -1.00
CA VAL A 117 -20.24 -6.42 0.00
C VAL A 117 -19.78 -5.46 1.09
N TRP A 118 -19.37 -4.23 0.72
CA TRP A 118 -19.03 -3.20 1.69
C TRP A 118 -20.23 -2.76 2.52
N HIS A 119 -21.42 -2.68 1.92
CA HIS A 119 -22.65 -2.29 2.59
C HIS A 119 -23.16 -3.33 3.55
N ASP A 120 -23.23 -4.58 3.13
CA ASP A 120 -23.65 -5.68 3.99
C ASP A 120 -22.71 -5.81 5.20
N GLU A 121 -21.40 -5.64 4.98
CA GLU A 121 -20.41 -5.65 6.07
C GLU A 121 -20.61 -4.43 7.00
N ILE A 122 -20.82 -3.22 6.46
CA ILE A 122 -21.04 -2.00 7.26
C ILE A 122 -22.38 -2.03 8.01
N ASP A 123 -23.46 -2.48 7.38
CA ASP A 123 -24.80 -2.57 7.98
C ASP A 123 -24.84 -3.62 9.09
N LEU A 124 -24.14 -4.75 8.91
CA LEU A 124 -23.98 -5.74 9.97
C LEU A 124 -23.26 -5.15 11.20
N ILE A 125 -22.25 -4.30 10.98
CA ILE A 125 -21.55 -3.58 12.06
C ILE A 125 -22.50 -2.61 12.76
N ILE A 126 -23.26 -1.80 12.01
CA ILE A 126 -24.19 -0.81 12.57
C ILE A 126 -25.29 -1.51 13.39
N TYR A 127 -25.82 -2.62 12.88
CA TYR A 127 -26.82 -3.42 13.57
C TYR A 127 -26.30 -3.99 14.89
N GLN A 128 -25.10 -4.56 14.92
CA GLN A 128 -24.50 -5.10 16.14
C GLN A 128 -24.20 -4.01 17.18
N TYR A 129 -23.83 -2.81 16.74
CA TYR A 129 -23.56 -1.67 17.61
C TYR A 129 -24.83 -1.08 18.24
N GLY A 130 -25.99 -1.17 17.57
CA GLY A 130 -27.28 -0.72 18.07
C GLY A 130 -27.99 -1.69 19.02
N SER A 131 -27.44 -2.90 19.23
CA SER A 131 -28.02 -3.90 20.14
C SER A 131 -27.82 -3.50 21.61
N LYS A 132 -28.84 -3.76 22.43
CA LYS A 132 -29.08 -3.19 23.77
C LYS A 132 -28.12 -3.63 24.89
N ASP A 133 -27.03 -4.32 24.58
CA ASP A 133 -26.15 -4.97 25.57
C ASP A 133 -24.84 -4.18 25.85
N MET A 134 -24.74 -2.91 25.42
CA MET A 134 -23.54 -2.08 25.59
C MET A 134 -23.69 -1.06 26.74
N PRO A 135 -22.73 -0.99 27.70
CA PRO A 135 -22.77 0.00 28.78
C PRO A 135 -22.74 1.45 28.24
N GLU A 136 -23.45 2.32 28.96
CA GLU A 136 -23.86 3.66 28.55
C GLU A 136 -22.73 4.69 28.75
N ASP A 137 -21.73 4.65 27.87
CA ASP A 137 -20.63 5.62 27.87
C ASP A 137 -20.99 6.82 26.94
N ILE A 138 -21.47 7.90 27.55
CA ILE A 138 -22.03 9.13 26.91
C ILE A 138 -21.13 9.78 25.81
N PRO A 139 -19.79 9.87 25.91
CA PRO A 139 -18.98 10.50 24.86
C PRO A 139 -18.85 9.62 23.59
N LYS A 140 -18.88 8.30 23.73
CA LYS A 140 -18.77 7.32 22.63
C LYS A 140 -20.00 7.36 21.73
N TRP A 141 -21.18 7.40 22.34
CA TRP A 141 -22.45 7.57 21.62
C TRP A 141 -22.52 8.88 20.86
N THR A 142 -21.93 9.97 21.36
CA THR A 142 -22.04 11.28 20.70
C THR A 142 -21.25 11.31 19.38
N ALA A 143 -20.03 10.77 19.34
CA ALA A 143 -19.23 10.71 18.11
C ALA A 143 -19.87 9.78 17.04
N LEU A 144 -20.29 8.58 17.44
CA LEU A 144 -20.92 7.61 16.54
C LEU A 144 -22.31 8.05 16.08
N ASN A 145 -23.14 8.58 16.98
CA ASN A 145 -24.48 9.07 16.63
C ASN A 145 -24.40 10.32 15.74
N THR A 146 -23.30 11.09 15.81
CA THR A 146 -23.01 12.17 14.85
C THR A 146 -22.62 11.62 13.48
N LEU A 147 -21.81 10.56 13.41
CA LEU A 147 -21.46 9.85 12.16
C LEU A 147 -22.69 9.14 11.54
N GLN A 148 -23.53 8.54 12.37
CA GLN A 148 -24.74 7.82 11.97
C GLN A 148 -25.88 8.78 11.55
N LYS A 149 -26.12 9.87 12.29
CA LYS A 149 -27.06 10.93 11.87
C LYS A 149 -26.62 11.66 10.60
N THR A 150 -25.32 11.72 10.35
CA THR A 150 -24.78 12.32 9.11
C THR A 150 -24.45 11.27 8.06
N GLY A 151 -25.35 10.31 7.81
CA GLY A 151 -25.33 9.42 6.63
C GLY A 151 -23.92 9.09 6.12
N CYS A 152 -23.16 8.33 6.92
CA CYS A 152 -21.74 8.05 6.69
C CYS A 152 -21.47 7.55 5.27
N GLU A 153 -22.30 6.64 4.79
CA GLU A 153 -22.30 6.16 3.41
C GLU A 153 -22.42 7.29 2.37
N ASN A 154 -23.41 8.17 2.53
CA ASN A 154 -23.65 9.26 1.60
C ASN A 154 -22.46 10.24 1.59
N LYS A 155 -21.84 10.49 2.75
CA LYS A 155 -20.62 11.30 2.84
C LYS A 155 -19.41 10.62 2.23
N ILE A 156 -19.22 9.32 2.46
CA ILE A 156 -18.12 8.54 1.89
C ILE A 156 -18.27 8.49 0.36
N ASN A 157 -19.47 8.23 -0.15
CA ASN A 157 -19.73 8.22 -1.58
C ASN A 157 -19.57 9.61 -2.19
N ALA A 158 -20.08 10.67 -1.55
CA ALA A 158 -19.88 12.05 -2.01
C ALA A 158 -18.40 12.45 -2.02
N TRP A 159 -17.65 12.10 -0.98
CA TRP A 159 -16.20 12.32 -0.92
C TRP A 159 -15.47 11.51 -2.00
N TYR A 160 -15.84 10.24 -2.19
CA TYR A 160 -15.27 9.37 -3.21
C TYR A 160 -15.52 9.96 -4.60
N GLN A 161 -16.75 10.34 -4.95
CA GLN A 161 -17.06 10.97 -6.24
C GLN A 161 -16.28 12.28 -6.44
N ALA A 162 -16.10 13.08 -5.39
CA ALA A 162 -15.31 14.31 -5.46
C ALA A 162 -13.81 14.07 -5.63
N ASN A 163 -13.28 12.94 -5.13
CA ASN A 163 -11.84 12.65 -5.10
C ASN A 163 -11.44 11.44 -5.96
N VAL A 164 -12.36 10.83 -6.72
CA VAL A 164 -12.08 9.62 -7.51
C VAL A 164 -10.96 9.86 -8.52
N LEU A 165 -10.87 11.07 -9.07
CA LEU A 165 -9.82 11.46 -10.01
C LEU A 165 -8.43 11.47 -9.35
N THR A 166 -8.33 11.93 -8.10
CA THR A 166 -7.05 11.94 -7.37
C THR A 166 -6.61 10.53 -6.99
N LEU A 167 -7.56 9.67 -6.60
CA LEU A 167 -7.31 8.25 -6.34
C LEU A 167 -6.83 7.50 -7.59
N ILE A 168 -7.44 7.76 -8.75
CA ILE A 168 -6.98 7.21 -10.04
C ILE A 168 -5.57 7.71 -10.34
N GLY A 169 -5.31 9.01 -10.14
CA GLY A 169 -4.00 9.62 -10.35
C GLY A 169 -2.90 8.97 -9.49
N ILE A 170 -3.17 8.71 -8.21
CA ILE A 170 -2.23 8.04 -7.30
C ILE A 170 -1.94 6.62 -7.77
N ASN A 171 -2.98 5.84 -8.11
CA ASN A 171 -2.81 4.46 -8.60
C ASN A 171 -2.03 4.41 -9.91
N PHE A 172 -2.34 5.30 -10.85
CA PHE A 172 -1.62 5.37 -12.12
C PHE A 172 -0.16 5.78 -11.91
N GLY A 173 0.09 6.79 -11.08
CA GLY A 173 1.44 7.23 -10.73
C GLY A 173 2.26 6.12 -10.10
N LEU A 174 1.67 5.34 -9.19
CA LEU A 174 2.32 4.18 -8.58
C LEU A 174 2.68 3.13 -9.65
N SER A 175 1.73 2.76 -10.51
CA SER A 175 1.97 1.79 -11.59
C SER A 175 3.08 2.24 -12.56
N VAL A 176 3.08 3.53 -12.94
CA VAL A 176 4.15 4.10 -13.78
C VAL A 176 5.52 4.02 -13.07
N SER A 177 5.56 4.28 -11.76
CA SER A 177 6.79 4.20 -10.99
C SER A 177 7.36 2.79 -10.92
N GLU A 178 6.51 1.76 -10.81
CA GLU A 178 6.92 0.35 -10.83
C GLU A 178 7.48 -0.05 -12.21
N VAL A 179 6.78 0.32 -13.29
CA VAL A 179 7.24 0.05 -14.67
C VAL A 179 8.58 0.73 -14.95
N LEU A 180 8.75 1.96 -14.46
CA LEU A 180 10.02 2.68 -14.54
C LEU A 180 11.13 1.96 -13.78
N GLN A 181 10.87 1.50 -12.54
CA GLN A 181 11.85 0.75 -11.74
C GLN A 181 12.25 -0.57 -12.41
N VAL A 182 11.30 -1.31 -12.97
CA VAL A 182 11.58 -2.54 -13.73
C VAL A 182 12.45 -2.22 -14.94
N SER A 183 12.09 -1.20 -15.72
CA SER A 183 12.84 -0.79 -16.92
C SER A 183 14.28 -0.41 -16.60
N LEU A 184 14.49 0.34 -15.52
CA LEU A 184 15.81 0.72 -15.03
C LEU A 184 16.59 -0.49 -14.51
N THR A 185 15.94 -1.41 -13.79
CA THR A 185 16.56 -2.63 -13.25
C THR A 185 17.01 -3.56 -14.38
N VAL A 186 16.20 -3.73 -15.42
CA VAL A 186 16.56 -4.51 -16.62
C VAL A 186 17.72 -3.86 -17.37
N SER A 187 17.71 -2.53 -17.48
CA SER A 187 18.81 -1.77 -18.08
C SER A 187 20.11 -1.96 -17.29
N PHE A 188 20.03 -1.95 -15.96
CA PHE A 188 21.16 -2.22 -15.07
C PHE A 188 21.69 -3.65 -15.23
N PHE A 189 20.78 -4.63 -15.24
CA PHE A 189 21.10 -6.04 -15.45
C PHE A 189 21.81 -6.28 -16.78
N ARG A 190 21.30 -5.71 -17.88
CA ARG A 190 21.92 -5.81 -19.21
C ARG A 190 23.32 -5.22 -19.20
N HIS A 191 23.52 -4.11 -18.50
CA HIS A 191 24.84 -3.52 -18.33
C HIS A 191 25.81 -4.45 -17.57
N ILE A 192 25.40 -5.05 -16.44
CA ILE A 192 26.21 -6.03 -15.70
C ILE A 192 26.56 -7.23 -16.58
N LYS A 193 25.58 -7.77 -17.31
CA LYS A 193 25.78 -8.91 -18.21
C LYS A 193 26.83 -8.58 -19.29
N ASN A 194 26.70 -7.43 -19.94
CA ASN A 194 27.62 -7.01 -21.00
C ASN A 194 29.04 -6.76 -20.49
N ARG A 195 29.21 -6.25 -19.25
CA ARG A 195 30.54 -6.10 -18.64
C ARG A 195 31.25 -7.44 -18.51
N VAL A 196 30.58 -8.45 -17.95
CA VAL A 196 31.21 -9.75 -17.71
C VAL A 196 31.52 -10.50 -19.02
N HIS A 197 30.71 -10.33 -20.07
CA HIS A 197 31.05 -10.90 -21.39
C HIS A 197 32.24 -10.21 -22.06
N ALA A 198 32.55 -8.95 -21.71
CA ALA A 198 33.70 -8.23 -22.26
C ALA A 198 35.01 -8.53 -21.51
N GLU A 199 34.91 -9.14 -20.32
CA GLU A 199 36.06 -9.53 -19.48
C GLU A 199 36.44 -11.01 -19.66
N MET A 200 35.64 -11.80 -20.37
CA MET A 200 35.93 -13.19 -20.81
C MET A 200 36.44 -13.18 -22.25
#